data_AF-A0A1Q3KNC7-F1
#
_entry.id   AF-A0A1Q3KNC7-F1
#
_cell.length_a   1.000
_cell.length_b   1.000
_cell.length_c   1.000
_cell.angle_alpha   90.00
_cell.angle_beta   90.00
_cell.angle_gamma   90.00
#
_symmetry.space_group_name_H-M   'P 1'
#
loop_
_entity.id
_entity.type
_entity.pdbx_description
1 polymer ?
#
loop_
_entity_poly.entity_id
_entity_poly.type
_entity_poly.pdbx_seq_one_letter_code
_entity_poly.pdbx_strand_id
1 'polypeptide(L)' 'MAICFPTFDEIQNLKVKPEIGELYLLNFLKNSLDDSFEIFFNPFLNGDRPDAIIMKENQGVLIIEVKQEKSQALTLKNY' A
#
# COMPACT_ATOMS: atom_id res chain seq x y z
N MET A 1 1.06 -15.85 -5.68
CA MET A 1 1.00 -14.38 -5.53
C MET A 1 0.41 -14.13 -4.16
N ALA A 2 0.88 -13.11 -3.45
CA ALA A 2 0.36 -12.77 -2.12
C ALA A 2 -1.17 -12.71 -2.10
N ILE A 3 -1.74 -13.18 -0.99
CA ILE A 3 -3.18 -13.12 -0.76
C ILE A 3 -3.49 -11.72 -0.25
N CYS A 4 -4.35 -10.97 -0.95
CA CYS A 4 -4.65 -9.59 -0.63
C CYS A 4 -6.09 -9.42 -0.17
N PHE A 5 -6.29 -8.64 0.89
CA PHE A 5 -7.56 -8.33 1.51
C PHE A 5 -7.75 -6.80 1.59
N PRO A 6 -8.74 -6.23 0.89
CA PRO A 6 -9.55 -6.85 -0.15
C PRO A 6 -8.70 -7.29 -1.37
N THR A 7 -9.25 -8.15 -2.22
CA THR A 7 -8.56 -8.61 -3.43
C THR A 7 -8.24 -7.46 -4.38
N PHE A 8 -7.26 -7.63 -5.27
CA PHE A 8 -6.88 -6.58 -6.22
C PHE A 8 -8.02 -6.10 -7.13
N ASP A 9 -8.96 -6.99 -7.47
CA ASP A 9 -10.13 -6.62 -8.28
C ASP A 9 -11.17 -5.85 -7.45
N GLU A 10 -11.32 -6.18 -6.17
CA GLU A 10 -12.15 -5.39 -5.24
C GLU A 10 -11.54 -4.01 -4.97
N ILE A 11 -10.21 -3.91 -4.84
CA ILE A 11 -9.49 -2.64 -4.68
C ILE A 11 -9.80 -1.68 -5.85
N GLN A 12 -9.82 -2.20 -7.08
CA GLN A 12 -10.17 -1.42 -8.27
C GLN A 12 -11.61 -0.89 -8.23
N ASN A 13 -12.49 -1.46 -7.42
CA ASN A 13 -13.89 -1.09 -7.28
C ASN A 13 -14.20 -0.26 -6.01
N LEU A 14 -13.19 0.02 -5.18
CA LEU A 14 -13.38 0.85 -3.99
C LEU A 14 -13.90 2.25 -4.34
N LYS A 15 -14.76 2.78 -3.45
CA LYS A 15 -15.30 4.15 -3.56
C LYS A 15 -14.18 5.19 -3.47
N VAL A 16 -13.25 4.98 -2.54
CA VAL A 16 -12.01 5.76 -2.42
C VAL A 16 -10.93 4.96 -3.15
N LYS A 17 -10.33 5.57 -4.17
CA LYS A 17 -9.25 4.91 -4.93
C LYS A 17 -7.93 5.03 -4.17
N PRO A 18 -7.04 4.02 -4.29
CA PRO A 18 -5.69 4.13 -3.75
C PRO A 18 -4.96 5.34 -4.33
N GLU A 19 -4.11 5.97 -3.53
CA GLU A 19 -3.16 6.96 -4.02
C GLU A 19 -2.10 6.32 -4.93
N ILE A 20 -1.40 7.13 -5.72
CA ILE A 20 -0.40 6.63 -6.68
C ILE A 20 0.70 5.83 -5.97
N GLY A 21 1.17 6.30 -4.82
CA GLY A 21 2.18 5.61 -4.02
C GLY A 21 1.68 4.27 -3.47
N GLU A 22 0.45 4.24 -2.98
CA GLU A 22 -0.19 3.01 -2.48
C GLU A 22 -0.39 1.99 -3.60
N LEU A 23 -0.87 2.43 -4.77
CA LEU A 23 -1.06 1.57 -5.92
C LEU A 23 0.27 0.98 -6.42
N TYR A 24 1.34 1.78 -6.39
CA TYR A 24 2.68 1.30 -6.70
C TYR A 24 3.13 0.21 -5.71
N LEU A 25 2.99 0.48 -4.40
CA LEU A 25 3.31 -0.50 -3.36
C LEU A 25 2.52 -1.79 -3.53
N LEU A 26 1.20 -1.71 -3.71
CA LEU A 26 0.33 -2.86 -3.88
C LEU A 26 0.77 -3.73 -5.08
N ASN A 27 1.06 -3.12 -6.22
CA ASN A 27 1.54 -3.84 -7.40
C ASN A 27 2.93 -4.45 -7.20
N PHE A 28 3.83 -3.75 -6.51
CA PHE A 28 5.14 -4.29 -6.16
C PHE A 28 5.00 -5.55 -5.29
N LEU A 29 4.26 -5.45 -4.18
CA LEU A 29 4.06 -6.56 -3.24
C LEU A 29 3.39 -7.77 -3.91
N LYS A 30 2.38 -7.53 -4.75
CA LYS A 30 1.68 -8.57 -5.53
C LYS A 30 2.64 -9.44 -6.35
N ASN A 31 3.62 -8.79 -6.96
CA ASN A 31 4.55 -9.41 -7.91
C ASN A 31 5.81 -9.95 -7.21
N SER A 32 6.15 -9.42 -6.03
CA SER A 32 7.35 -9.81 -5.29
C SER A 32 7.10 -10.89 -4.23
N LEU A 33 5.86 -11.08 -3.78
CA LEU A 33 5.52 -12.04 -2.72
C LEU A 33 4.71 -13.22 -3.27
N ASP A 34 5.01 -14.41 -2.76
CA ASP A 34 4.24 -15.63 -3.03
C ASP A 34 2.96 -15.69 -2.17
N ASP A 35 2.17 -16.75 -2.35
CA ASP A 35 0.87 -16.94 -1.67
C ASP A 35 0.97 -17.25 -0.17
N SER A 36 2.19 -17.33 0.37
CA SER A 36 2.41 -17.53 1.79
C SER A 36 2.46 -16.22 2.59
N PHE A 37 2.26 -15.09 1.92
CA PHE A 37 2.11 -13.75 2.50
C PHE A 37 0.67 -13.26 2.37
N GLU A 38 0.19 -12.60 3.42
CA GLU A 38 -1.09 -11.90 3.43
C GLU A 38 -0.85 -10.39 3.43
N ILE A 39 -1.58 -9.66 2.59
CA ILE A 39 -1.55 -8.20 2.48
C ILE A 39 -2.94 -7.68 2.86
N PHE A 40 -3.03 -6.84 3.87
CA PHE A 40 -4.24 -6.13 4.23
C PHE A 40 -4.10 -4.67 3.79
N PHE A 41 -4.92 -4.23 2.85
CA PHE A 41 -4.92 -2.86 2.36
C PHE A 41 -5.97 -2.02 3.09
N ASN A 42 -5.57 -0.86 3.62
CA ASN A 42 -6.42 0.01 4.44
C ASN A 42 -7.19 -0.72 5.59
N PRO A 43 -6.55 -1.64 6.36
CA PRO A 43 -7.24 -2.36 7.41
C PRO A 43 -7.65 -1.45 8.56
N PHE A 44 -8.72 -1.82 9.26
CA PHE A 44 -9.06 -1.21 10.53
C PHE A 44 -8.37 -1.96 11.68
N LEU A 45 -7.50 -1.27 12.42
CA LEU A 45 -6.71 -1.86 13.52
C LEU A 45 -6.85 -1.01 14.79
N ASN A 46 -7.71 -1.45 15.71
CA ASN A 46 -7.88 -0.83 17.04
C ASN A 46 -8.10 0.69 17.05
N GLY A 47 -8.76 1.22 16.01
CA GLY A 47 -9.00 2.66 15.84
C GLY A 47 -8.11 3.34 14.81
N ASP A 48 -6.99 2.71 14.44
CA ASP A 48 -6.09 3.19 13.38
C ASP A 48 -6.44 2.57 12.02
N ARG A 49 -5.92 3.21 10.97
CA ARG A 49 -6.03 2.78 9.57
C ARG A 49 -4.68 2.95 8.87
N PRO A 50 -3.75 2.00 9.02
CA PRO A 50 -2.52 2.02 8.22
C PRO A 50 -2.84 1.77 6.74
N ASP A 51 -1.97 2.22 5.85
CA ASP A 51 -2.17 2.04 4.40
C ASP A 51 -2.06 0.57 3.99
N ALA A 52 -1.11 -0.17 4.58
CA ALA A 52 -1.00 -1.61 4.39
C ALA A 52 -0.43 -2.34 5.62
N ILE A 53 -0.85 -3.60 5.80
CA ILE A 53 -0.20 -4.55 6.70
C ILE A 53 0.20 -5.77 5.90
N ILE A 54 1.44 -6.24 6.06
CA ILE A 54 1.94 -7.49 5.48
C ILE A 54 2.17 -8.49 6.60
N MET A 55 1.62 -9.68 6.48
CA MET A 55 1.77 -10.75 7.45
C MET A 55 2.42 -11.97 6.81
N LYS A 56 3.36 -12.57 7.54
CA LYS A 56 4.00 -13.82 7.18
C LYS A 56 4.00 -14.75 8.39
N GLU A 57 3.28 -15.85 8.26
CA GLU A 57 3.16 -16.86 9.31
C GLU A 57 4.56 -17.31 9.78
N ASN A 58 4.72 -17.43 11.11
CA ASN A 58 5.96 -17.82 11.78
C ASN A 58 7.16 -16.88 11.55
N GLN A 59 6.96 -15.67 11.04
CA GLN A 59 8.02 -14.68 10.87
C GLN A 59 7.68 -13.34 11.52
N GLY A 60 6.60 -12.69 11.07
CA GLY A 60 6.26 -11.37 11.59
C GLY A 60 5.23 -10.61 10.79
N VAL A 61 5.05 -9.35 11.21
CA VAL A 61 4.09 -8.40 10.66
C VAL A 61 4.81 -7.09 10.36
N LEU A 62 4.54 -6.52 9.20
CA LEU A 62 5.01 -5.20 8.80
C LEU A 62 3.82 -4.26 8.59
N ILE A 63 3.79 -3.13 9.29
CA ILE A 63 2.79 -2.07 9.12
C ILE A 63 3.43 -0.96 8.30
N ILE A 64 2.75 -0.52 7.25
CA ILE A 64 3.27 0.44 6.27
C ILE A 64 2.35 1.65 6.21
N GLU A 65 2.98 2.82 6.26
CA GLU A 65 2.40 4.12 5.95
C GLU A 65 3.14 4.67 4.73
N VAL A 66 2.43 4.96 3.66
CA VAL A 66 2.95 5.47 2.40
C VAL A 66 3.03 6.98 2.48
N LYS A 67 4.19 7.55 2.11
CA LYS A 67 4.37 8.99 1.93
C LYS A 67 4.89 9.27 0.54
N GLN A 68 4.21 10.18 -0.16
CA GLN A 68 4.63 10.68 -1.47
C GLN A 68 5.08 12.13 -1.30
N GLU A 69 6.35 12.42 -1.55
CA GLU A 69 6.82 13.80 -1.62
C GLU A 69 6.47 14.40 -3.00
N LYS A 70 5.78 15.54 -2.99
CA LYS A 70 5.66 16.39 -4.18
C LYS A 70 6.86 17.32 -4.20
N SER A 71 7.87 16.99 -4.98
CA SER A 71 8.96 17.92 -5.26
C SER A 71 8.36 19.17 -5.90
N GLN A 72 8.48 20.32 -5.21
CA GLN A 72 8.13 21.60 -5.79
C GLN A 72 9.07 21.85 -6.96
N ALA A 73 8.52 22.15 -8.14
CA ALA A 73 9.33 22.70 -9.21
C ALA A 73 9.93 24.02 -8.70
N LEU A 74 11.22 24.02 -8.39
CA LEU A 74 11.98 25.22 -8.10
C LEU A 74 11.86 26.13 -9.33
N THR A 75 10.96 27.10 -9.25
CA THR A 75 10.84 28.12 -10.28
C THR A 75 12.05 29.02 -10.11
N LEU A 76 13.08 28.83 -10.93
CA LEU A 76 14.24 29.71 -10.99
C LEU A 76 13.74 31.09 -11.43
N LYS A 77 13.49 31.98 -10.45
CA LYS A 77 13.37 33.41 -10.73
C LYS A 77 14.77 33.92 -11.01
N ASN A 78 15.08 34.10 -12.29
CA ASN A 78 16.26 34.84 -12.71
C ASN A 78 16.12 36.28 -12.20
N TYR A 79 17.06 36.70 -11.35
CA TYR A 79 17.25 38.11 -10.96
C TYR A 79 18.04 38.84 -12.04
#